data_AF-A0A8J7R514-F1
#
_entry.id   AF-A0A8J7R514-F1
#
_cell.length_a   1.000
_cell.length_b   1.000
_cell.length_c   1.000
_cell.angle_alpha   90.00
_cell.angle_beta   90.00
_cell.angle_gamma   90.00
#
_symmetry.space_group_name_H-M   'P 1'
#
loop_
_entity.id
_entity.type
_entity.pdbx_description
1 polymer ?
#
loop_
_entity_poly.entity_id
_entity_poly.type
_entity_poly.pdbx_seq_one_letter_code
_entity_poly.pdbx_strand_id
1 'polypeptide(L)'
;MSLRDSLRTVVAVAVYWTAIALGGSVLLPDPTSPLVVVPILGGGAVVAHAARADRLVELGYAVGTMWIAVLALSVGTGVVDVVAAPDGEIAPLADYPGIAAIGTVGLFVVLLVAYAAFLRRSDERDDSAGSG
;
A
#
# COMPACT_ATOMS: atom_id res chain seq x y z
N MET A 1 14.30 -21.19 -14.89
CA MET A 1 12.92 -20.64 -14.98
C MET A 1 12.46 -20.70 -16.43
N SER A 2 11.20 -21.06 -16.66
CA SER A 2 10.57 -20.95 -17.97
C SER A 2 10.42 -19.47 -18.37
N LEU A 3 10.54 -19.15 -19.66
CA LEU A 3 10.29 -17.80 -20.18
C LEU A 3 8.92 -17.25 -19.74
N ARG A 4 7.91 -18.12 -19.67
CA ARG A 4 6.56 -17.76 -19.22
C ARG A 4 6.53 -17.35 -17.74
N ASP A 5 7.28 -18.04 -16.88
CA ASP A 5 7.33 -17.71 -15.45
C ASP A 5 8.09 -16.41 -15.23
N SER A 6 9.18 -16.20 -15.97
CA SER A 6 9.92 -14.94 -15.92
C SER A 6 9.03 -13.76 -16.34
N LEU A 7 8.27 -13.91 -17.41
CA LEU A 7 7.35 -12.87 -17.88
C LEU A 7 6.22 -12.60 -16.88
N ARG A 8 5.67 -13.64 -16.26
CA ARG A 8 4.67 -13.50 -15.19
C ARG A 8 5.23 -12.73 -13.99
N THR A 9 6.44 -13.04 -13.55
CA THR A 9 7.11 -12.34 -12.45
C THR A 9 7.34 -10.88 -12.78
N VAL A 10 7.86 -10.56 -13.98
CA VAL A 10 8.07 -9.17 -14.41
C VAL A 10 6.77 -8.39 -14.45
N VAL A 11 5.69 -8.99 -14.99
CA VAL A 11 4.36 -8.37 -15.01
C VAL A 11 3.85 -8.15 -13.59
N ALA A 12 3.96 -9.14 -12.69
CA ALA A 12 3.54 -9.00 -11.31
C ALA A 12 4.31 -7.90 -10.57
N VAL A 13 5.62 -7.83 -10.77
CA VAL A 13 6.48 -6.77 -10.23
C VAL A 13 6.01 -5.39 -10.72
N ALA A 14 5.78 -5.23 -12.03
CA ALA A 14 5.32 -3.97 -12.59
C ALA A 14 3.95 -3.56 -12.03
N VAL A 15 3.02 -4.52 -11.94
CA VAL A 15 1.67 -4.29 -11.41
C VAL A 15 1.71 -3.91 -9.93
N TYR A 16 2.42 -4.67 -9.09
CA TYR A 16 2.49 -4.37 -7.66
C TYR A 16 3.22 -3.07 -7.38
N TRP A 17 4.31 -2.78 -8.08
CA TRP A 17 4.99 -1.52 -7.94
C TRP A 17 4.07 -0.34 -8.30
N THR A 18 3.36 -0.43 -9.42
CA THR A 18 2.41 0.59 -9.84
C THR A 18 1.27 0.74 -8.83
N ALA A 19 0.71 -0.37 -8.33
CA ALA A 19 -0.36 -0.36 -7.34
C ALA A 19 0.08 0.29 -6.02
N ILE A 20 1.31 0.07 -5.58
CA ILE A 20 1.88 0.70 -4.37
C ILE A 20 2.14 2.18 -4.62
N ALA A 21 2.75 2.53 -5.75
CA ALA A 21 3.02 3.92 -6.10
C ALA A 21 1.74 4.75 -6.16
N LEU A 22 0.70 4.23 -6.82
CA LEU A 22 -0.61 4.88 -6.90
C LEU A 22 -1.31 4.93 -5.55
N GLY A 23 -1.42 3.80 -4.85
CA GLY A 23 -2.14 3.72 -3.58
C GLY A 23 -1.50 4.58 -2.48
N GLY A 24 -0.16 4.59 -2.39
CA GLY A 24 0.55 5.42 -1.42
C GLY A 24 0.56 6.91 -1.78
N SER A 25 0.34 7.26 -3.05
CA SER A 25 0.30 8.66 -3.50
C SER A 25 -1.12 9.21 -3.65
N VAL A 26 -2.16 8.42 -3.45
CA VAL A 26 -3.56 8.82 -3.71
C VAL A 26 -4.01 10.01 -2.86
N LEU A 27 -3.35 10.22 -1.72
CA LEU A 27 -3.64 11.31 -0.78
C LEU A 27 -2.71 12.52 -0.98
N LEU A 28 -1.78 12.49 -1.93
CA LEU A 28 -0.91 13.62 -2.25
C LEU A 28 -1.65 14.60 -3.17
N PRO A 29 -1.90 15.85 -2.72
CA PRO A 29 -2.53 16.85 -3.56
C PRO A 29 -1.60 17.36 -4.67
N ASP A 30 -0.28 17.39 -4.41
CA ASP A 30 0.74 17.78 -5.39
C ASP A 30 1.59 16.57 -5.81
N PRO A 31 1.52 16.12 -7.08
CA PRO A 31 2.29 14.98 -7.58
C PRO A 31 3.80 15.27 -7.72
N THR A 32 4.23 16.52 -7.61
CA THR A 32 5.66 16.90 -7.63
C THR A 32 6.28 16.94 -6.24
N SER A 33 5.46 16.73 -5.21
CA SER A 33 5.92 16.68 -3.82
C SER A 33 7.00 15.62 -3.62
N PRO A 34 8.10 15.93 -2.91
CA PRO A 34 9.15 14.96 -2.62
C PRO A 34 8.65 13.74 -1.83
N LEU A 35 7.48 13.83 -1.18
CA LEU A 35 6.85 12.71 -0.49
C LEU A 35 6.49 11.55 -1.42
N VAL A 36 6.31 11.80 -2.73
CA VAL A 36 6.05 10.76 -3.73
C VAL A 36 7.19 9.74 -3.83
N VAL A 37 8.39 10.13 -3.41
CA VAL A 37 9.57 9.25 -3.36
C VAL A 37 9.35 8.06 -2.43
N VAL A 38 8.57 8.22 -1.35
CA VAL A 38 8.32 7.16 -0.37
C VAL A 38 7.59 5.97 -1.01
N PRO A 39 6.40 6.12 -1.62
CA PRO A 39 5.73 4.99 -2.25
C PRO A 39 6.43 4.52 -3.52
N ILE A 40 7.14 5.38 -4.26
CA ILE A 40 7.86 4.97 -5.47
C ILE A 40 9.09 4.13 -5.14
N LEU A 41 10.05 4.69 -4.39
CA LEU A 41 11.31 4.00 -4.09
C LEU A 41 11.11 2.94 -3.01
N GLY A 42 10.34 3.25 -1.97
CA GLY A 42 10.00 2.30 -0.92
C GLY A 42 9.18 1.13 -1.46
N GLY A 43 8.16 1.41 -2.28
CA GLY A 43 7.40 0.37 -2.97
C GLY A 43 8.27 -0.48 -3.89
N GLY A 44 9.16 0.15 -4.66
CA GLY A 44 10.14 -0.56 -5.49
C GLY A 44 11.05 -1.49 -4.68
N ALA A 45 11.54 -1.04 -3.52
CA ALA A 45 12.36 -1.85 -2.63
C ALA A 45 11.59 -3.06 -2.06
N VAL A 46 10.35 -2.86 -1.63
CA VAL A 46 9.47 -3.93 -1.12
C VAL A 46 9.18 -4.96 -2.22
N VAL A 47 8.84 -4.50 -3.43
CA VAL A 47 8.56 -5.39 -4.57
C VAL A 47 9.83 -6.15 -4.99
N ALA A 48 10.98 -5.48 -5.01
CA ALA A 48 12.25 -6.13 -5.32
C ALA A 48 12.62 -7.18 -4.27
N HIS A 49 12.38 -6.90 -2.98
CA HIS A 49 12.57 -7.88 -1.92
C HIS A 49 11.64 -9.08 -2.10
N ALA A 50 10.34 -8.84 -2.29
CA ALA A 50 9.35 -9.90 -2.48
C ALA A 50 9.66 -10.77 -3.70
N ALA A 51 10.08 -10.18 -4.82
CA ALA A 51 10.47 -10.91 -6.01
C ALA A 51 11.73 -11.76 -5.82
N ARG A 52 12.71 -11.27 -5.04
CA ARG A 52 13.94 -12.03 -4.74
C ARG A 52 13.73 -13.14 -3.72
N ALA A 53 12.75 -12.98 -2.84
CA ALA A 53 12.43 -13.93 -1.78
C ALA A 53 11.31 -14.91 -2.17
N ASP A 54 10.82 -14.86 -3.42
CA ASP A 54 9.65 -15.62 -3.89
C ASP A 54 8.37 -15.39 -3.04
N ARG A 55 8.23 -14.20 -2.44
CA ARG A 55 7.12 -13.77 -1.55
C ARG A 55 6.11 -12.84 -2.22
N LEU A 56 5.86 -13.02 -3.52
CA LEU A 56 4.94 -12.18 -4.28
C LEU A 56 3.46 -12.38 -3.91
N VAL A 57 3.12 -13.53 -3.32
CA VAL A 57 1.76 -13.82 -2.85
C VAL A 57 1.46 -13.03 -1.58
N GLU A 58 2.37 -13.06 -0.60
CA GLU A 58 2.31 -12.27 0.63
C GLU A 58 2.26 -10.78 0.33
N LEU A 59 3.05 -10.32 -0.65
CA LEU A 59 2.99 -8.96 -1.14
C LEU A 59 1.60 -8.63 -1.71
N GLY A 60 1.00 -9.53 -2.49
CA GLY A 60 -0.35 -9.36 -3.01
C GLY A 60 -1.40 -9.15 -1.92
N TYR A 61 -1.32 -9.91 -0.82
CA TYR A 61 -2.20 -9.71 0.33
C TYR A 61 -1.97 -8.36 1.01
N ALA A 62 -0.72 -7.95 1.19
CA ALA A 62 -0.38 -6.66 1.78
C ALA A 62 -0.88 -5.49 0.92
N VAL A 63 -0.70 -5.55 -0.40
CA VAL A 63 -1.23 -4.56 -1.36
C VAL A 63 -2.75 -4.52 -1.29
N GLY A 64 -3.41 -5.68 -1.22
CA GLY A 64 -4.86 -5.75 -1.03
C GLY A 64 -5.33 -5.08 0.27
N THR A 65 -4.64 -5.33 1.38
CA THR A 65 -4.92 -4.67 2.67
C THR A 65 -4.74 -3.16 2.60
N MET A 66 -3.68 -2.68 1.93
CA MET A 66 -3.45 -1.26 1.72
C MET A 66 -4.61 -0.63 0.93
N TRP A 67 -5.08 -1.26 -0.14
CA TRP A 67 -6.22 -0.76 -0.92
C TRP A 67 -7.54 -0.79 -0.15
N ILE A 68 -7.75 -1.77 0.74
CA ILE A 68 -8.89 -1.76 1.67
C ILE A 68 -8.80 -0.54 2.61
N ALA A 69 -7.61 -0.21 3.11
CA ALA A 69 -7.41 0.99 3.92
C ALA A 69 -7.69 2.27 3.13
N VAL A 70 -7.25 2.34 1.86
CA VAL A 70 -7.59 3.46 0.96
C VAL A 70 -9.11 3.58 0.82
N LEU A 71 -9.82 2.48 0.54
CA LEU A 71 -11.28 2.48 0.42
C LEU A 71 -11.97 2.92 1.72
N ALA A 72 -11.50 2.42 2.86
CA ALA A 72 -12.03 2.81 4.17
C ALA A 72 -11.83 4.31 4.45
N LEU A 73 -10.67 4.86 4.09
CA LEU A 73 -10.40 6.29 4.18
C LEU A 73 -11.31 7.08 3.24
N SER A 74 -11.44 6.68 1.97
CA SER A 74 -12.30 7.34 0.99
C SER A 74 -13.77 7.39 1.43
N VAL A 75 -14.29 6.28 1.96
CA VAL A 75 -15.66 6.22 2.50
C VAL A 75 -15.76 7.06 3.78
N GLY A 76 -14.77 6.96 4.67
CA GLY A 76 -14.74 7.68 5.94
C GLY A 76 -14.74 9.20 5.75
N THR A 77 -13.87 9.73 4.88
CA THR A 77 -13.83 11.17 4.58
C THR A 77 -15.13 11.63 3.93
N GLY A 78 -15.66 10.88 2.96
CA GLY A 78 -16.93 11.22 2.31
C GLY A 78 -18.12 11.24 3.27
N VAL A 79 -18.17 10.35 4.27
CA VAL A 79 -19.21 10.36 5.31
C VAL A 79 -19.04 11.56 6.25
N VAL A 80 -17.80 11.90 6.64
CA VAL A 80 -17.52 13.08 7.48
C VAL A 80 -17.96 14.36 6.76
N ASP A 81 -17.66 14.50 5.48
CA ASP A 81 -18.06 15.67 4.68
C ASP A 81 -19.59 15.83 4.62
N VAL A 82 -20.34 14.73 4.54
CA VAL A 82 -21.82 14.76 4.50
C VAL A 82 -22.43 15.10 5.87
N VAL A 83 -21.85 14.62 6.96
CA VAL A 83 -22.42 14.75 8.32
C VAL A 83 -21.96 16.03 9.02
N ALA A 84 -20.74 16.49 8.75
CA ALA A 84 -20.14 17.67 9.38
C ALA A 84 -20.38 18.99 8.62
N ALA A 85 -21.05 18.95 7.46
CA ALA A 85 -21.47 20.13 6.74
C ALA A 85 -22.92 20.57 7.05
N PRO A 86 -23.22 21.09 8.26
CA PRO A 86 -24.25 22.11 8.43
C PRO A 86 -23.59 23.48 8.72
N ASP A 87 -23.74 24.39 7.77
CA ASP A 87 -23.72 25.86 7.94
C ASP A 87 -22.48 26.57 8.53
N GLY A 88 -21.26 26.15 8.17
CA GLY A 88 -20.10 26.99 8.44
C GLY A 88 -18.82 26.44 7.85
N GLU A 89 -18.36 27.09 6.77
CA GLU A 89 -17.00 27.19 6.23
C GLU A 89 -15.87 26.49 7.04
N ILE A 90 -15.88 25.15 7.11
CA ILE A 90 -14.69 24.38 7.45
C ILE A 90 -14.04 24.07 6.11
N ALA A 91 -12.87 24.69 5.86
CA ALA A 91 -12.03 24.35 4.72
C ALA A 91 -11.89 22.82 4.64
N PRO A 92 -12.09 22.20 3.47
CA PRO A 92 -12.04 20.74 3.33
C PRO A 92 -10.78 20.22 4.03
N LEU A 93 -10.91 19.24 4.94
CA LEU A 93 -9.73 18.66 5.60
C LEU A 93 -8.70 18.12 4.57
N ALA A 94 -9.16 17.84 3.34
CA ALA A 94 -8.34 17.49 2.19
C ALA A 94 -7.31 18.57 1.79
N ASP A 95 -7.56 19.86 2.09
CA ASP A 95 -6.66 20.97 1.74
C ASP A 95 -5.57 21.21 2.80
N TYR A 96 -5.55 20.45 3.91
CA TYR A 96 -4.51 20.56 4.92
C TYR A 96 -3.27 19.71 4.55
N PRO A 97 -2.11 20.33 4.21
CA PRO A 97 -0.94 19.60 3.71
C PRO A 97 -0.36 18.60 4.73
N GLY A 98 -0.61 18.81 6.03
CA GLY A 98 -0.23 17.86 7.08
C GLY A 98 -1.02 16.55 7.05
N ILE A 99 -2.29 16.57 6.66
CA ILE A 99 -3.15 15.38 6.62
C ILE A 99 -2.77 14.50 5.43
N ALA A 100 -2.46 15.11 4.28
CA ALA A 100 -1.94 14.41 3.10
C ALA A 100 -0.64 13.65 3.39
N ALA A 101 0.31 14.30 4.07
CA ALA A 101 1.59 13.68 4.44
C ALA A 101 1.40 12.50 5.43
N ILE A 102 0.55 12.68 6.45
CA ILE A 102 0.22 11.62 7.41
C ILE A 102 -0.49 10.46 6.70
N GLY A 103 -1.38 10.75 5.75
CA GLY A 103 -2.08 9.76 4.96
C GLY A 103 -1.14 8.90 4.12
N THR A 104 -0.24 9.51 3.34
CA THR A 104 0.73 8.78 2.50
C THR A 104 1.68 7.92 3.33
N VAL A 105 2.27 8.48 4.39
CA VAL A 105 3.17 7.73 5.27
C VAL A 105 2.40 6.63 6.00
N GLY A 106 1.18 6.92 6.47
CA GLY A 106 0.31 5.96 7.14
C GLY A 106 -0.06 4.77 6.26
N LEU A 107 -0.45 5.02 5.00
CA LEU A 107 -0.74 3.96 4.04
C LEU A 107 0.50 3.11 3.74
N PHE A 108 1.67 3.72 3.63
CA PHE A 108 2.92 2.98 3.45
C PHE A 108 3.27 2.14 4.69
N VAL A 109 3.03 2.65 5.90
CA VAL A 109 3.20 1.88 7.14
C VAL A 109 2.21 0.70 7.19
N VAL A 110 0.95 0.89 6.80
CA VAL A 110 -0.03 -0.20 6.70
C VAL A 110 0.45 -1.29 5.76
N LEU A 111 0.98 -0.93 4.59
CA LEU A 111 1.59 -1.89 3.66
C LEU A 111 2.73 -2.68 4.32
N LEU A 112 3.68 -2.00 4.96
CA LEU A 112 4.83 -2.64 5.59
C LEU A 112 4.43 -3.58 6.73
N VAL A 113 3.51 -3.15 7.60
CA VAL A 113 3.01 -3.95 8.72
C VAL A 113 2.24 -5.17 8.21
N ALA A 114 1.37 -4.99 7.22
CA ALA A 114 0.63 -6.09 6.61
C ALA A 114 1.59 -7.09 5.98
N TYR A 115 2.58 -6.62 5.22
CA TYR A 115 3.58 -7.49 4.60
C TYR A 115 4.37 -8.29 5.63
N ALA A 116 4.87 -7.64 6.69
CA ALA A 116 5.59 -8.31 7.76
C ALA A 116 4.72 -9.34 8.51
N ALA A 117 3.44 -9.05 8.71
CA ALA A 117 2.51 -9.98 9.34
C ALA A 117 2.24 -11.22 8.48
N PHE A 118 2.10 -11.06 7.16
CA PHE A 118 1.94 -12.19 6.25
C PHE A 118 3.21 -13.04 6.15
N LEU A 119 4.39 -12.43 6.14
CA LEU A 119 5.67 -13.15 6.19
C LEU A 119 5.76 -14.06 7.42
N ARG A 120 5.53 -13.51 8.62
CA ARG A 120 5.56 -14.29 9.87
C ARG A 120 4.59 -15.46 9.84
N ARG A 121 3.38 -15.23 9.34
CA ARG A 121 2.34 -16.27 9.26
C ARG A 121 2.68 -17.37 8.25
N SER A 122 3.34 -17.04 7.14
CA SER A 122 3.83 -18.03 6.19
C SER A 122 4.95 -18.88 6.81
N ASP A 123 5.92 -18.25 7.47
CA ASP A 123 7.04 -18.95 8.09
C ASP A 123 6.57 -19.92 9.20
N GLU A 124 5.62 -19.49 10.05
CA GLU A 124 5.02 -20.36 11.09
C GLU A 124 4.31 -21.60 10.49
N ARG A 125 3.71 -21.47 9.30
CA ARG A 125 3.05 -22.59 8.62
C ARG A 125 4.06 -23.58 8.05
N ASP A 126 5.15 -23.09 7.47
CA ASP A 126 6.19 -23.92 6.88
C ASP A 126 6.91 -24.74 7.97
N ASP A 127 7.21 -24.15 9.12
CA ASP A 127 7.81 -24.84 10.27
C ASP A 127 6.90 -25.94 10.84
N SER A 128 5.60 -25.67 10.91
CA SER A 128 4.59 -26.62 11.39
C SER A 128 4.40 -27.80 10.43
N ALA A 129 4.57 -27.58 9.12
CA ALA A 129 4.45 -28.62 8.10
C ALA A 129 5.70 -29.53 8.01
N GLY A 130 6.87 -29.03 8.42
CA GLY A 130 8.13 -29.80 8.42
C GLY A 130 8.38 -30.65 9.66
N SER A 131 7.53 -30.55 10.69
CA SER A 131 7.71 -31.22 12.00
C SER A 131 6.74 -32.38 12.28
N GLY A 132 5.94 -32.79 11.28
CA GLY A 132 5.05 -33.97 11.33
C GLY A 132 5.51 -35.10 10.42
#